data_AF-A0A3G3GYA0-F1
#
_entry.id   AF-A0A3G3GYA0-F1
#
_cell.length_a   1.000
_cell.length_b   1.000
_cell.length_c   1.000
_cell.angle_alpha   90.00
_cell.angle_beta   90.00
_cell.angle_gamma   90.00
#
_symmetry.space_group_name_H-M   'P 1'
#
loop_
_entity.id
_entity.type
_entity.pdbx_description
1 polymer ?
#
loop_
_entity_poly.entity_id
_entity_poly.type
_entity_poly.pdbx_seq_one_letter_code
_entity_poly.pdbx_strand_id
1 'polypeptide(L)'
;MTNCTPPPDKIGTLDLKKWRSDRGGCEGIRKNQLGDFKKIEAQLLKKHIDEVGQLLGRPDIHQLAGRDQKFYVYFFEKGPHCNDITKKSEGPKVILRFNAIGYLAEVTHQTKPL
;
A
#
# COMPACT_ATOMS: atom_id res chain seq x y z
N MET A 1 -10.22 24.77 -16.59
CA MET A 1 -8.87 24.48 -16.08
C MET A 1 -9.02 23.44 -14.98
N THR A 2 -8.76 22.16 -15.27
CA THR A 2 -8.74 21.10 -14.25
C THR A 2 -7.49 21.30 -13.41
N ASN A 3 -7.67 21.89 -12.22
CA ASN A 3 -6.60 22.08 -11.25
C ASN A 3 -6.28 20.71 -10.62
N CYS A 4 -5.55 19.87 -11.35
CA CYS A 4 -5.05 18.61 -10.82
C CYS A 4 -3.88 18.93 -9.88
N THR A 5 -4.16 19.08 -8.59
CA THR A 5 -3.11 19.16 -7.57
C THR A 5 -2.29 17.87 -7.64
N PRO A 6 -0.98 17.94 -7.90
CA PRO A 6 -0.15 16.74 -7.93
C PRO A 6 -0.16 16.09 -6.55
N PRO A 7 -0.17 14.73 -6.48
CA PRO A 7 -0.08 14.04 -5.21
C PRO A 7 1.21 14.43 -4.48
N PRO A 8 1.18 14.60 -3.16
CA PRO A 8 2.34 15.07 -2.41
C PRO A 8 3.50 14.08 -2.53
N ASP A 9 4.72 14.61 -2.54
CA ASP A 9 5.93 13.79 -2.62
C ASP A 9 6.28 13.11 -1.29
N LYS A 10 5.71 13.58 -0.17
CA LYS A 10 5.96 13.06 1.17
C LYS A 10 4.72 13.11 2.05
N ILE A 11 4.66 12.21 3.02
CA ILE A 11 3.74 12.29 4.16
C ILE A 11 4.54 11.96 5.43
N GLY A 12 4.54 12.85 6.42
CA GLY A 12 5.44 12.73 7.57
C GLY A 12 6.90 12.56 7.12
N THR A 13 7.49 11.40 7.44
CA THR A 13 8.86 11.03 7.07
C THR A 13 8.95 10.13 5.82
N LEU A 14 7.82 9.61 5.33
CA LEU A 14 7.76 8.69 4.20
C LEU A 14 7.92 9.46 2.87
N ASP A 15 8.86 9.02 2.04
CA ASP A 15 9.05 9.50 0.66
C ASP A 15 8.09 8.75 -0.28
N LEU A 16 6.95 9.39 -0.55
CA LEU A 16 5.89 8.84 -1.38
C LEU A 16 6.33 8.68 -2.83
N LYS A 17 7.21 9.54 -3.32
CA LYS A 17 7.72 9.43 -4.70
C LYS A 17 8.54 8.15 -4.87
N LYS A 18 9.46 7.88 -3.94
CA LYS A 18 10.25 6.64 -3.90
C LYS A 18 9.39 5.41 -3.59
N TRP A 19 8.42 5.53 -2.70
CA TRP A 19 7.49 4.44 -2.40
C TRP A 19 6.69 4.01 -3.64
N ARG A 20 6.18 4.99 -4.40
CA ARG A 20 5.40 4.79 -5.62
C ARG A 20 6.22 4.21 -6.77
N SER A 21 7.53 4.45 -6.83
CA SER A 21 8.40 3.89 -7.88
C SER A 21 8.69 2.40 -7.67
N ASP A 22 8.74 1.92 -6.42
CA ASP A 22 9.08 0.54 -6.09
C ASP A 22 7.85 -0.38 -6.06
N ARG A 23 7.27 -0.63 -7.24
CA ARG A 23 6.11 -1.51 -7.37
C ARG A 23 6.46 -2.94 -6.95
N GLY A 24 5.65 -3.54 -6.08
CA GLY A 24 5.92 -4.85 -5.50
C GLY A 24 7.06 -4.89 -4.47
N GLY A 25 7.69 -3.75 -4.10
CA GLY A 25 8.85 -3.80 -3.21
C GLY A 25 10.06 -4.52 -3.83
N CYS A 26 10.08 -4.68 -5.17
CA CYS A 26 11.05 -5.48 -5.90
C CYS A 26 12.44 -4.83 -5.97
N GLU A 27 12.51 -3.51 -5.81
CA GLU A 27 13.76 -2.72 -5.76
C GLU A 27 14.28 -2.54 -4.32
N GLY A 28 13.53 -2.98 -3.31
CA GLY A 28 13.91 -2.91 -1.90
C GLY A 28 13.84 -1.50 -1.29
N ILE A 29 13.25 -0.54 -2.00
CA ILE A 29 13.06 0.84 -1.54
C ILE A 29 12.01 0.89 -0.44
N ARG A 30 10.90 0.15 -0.59
CA ARG A 30 9.83 0.07 0.43
C ARG A 30 10.32 -0.54 1.73
N LYS A 31 11.20 -1.56 1.66
CA LYS A 31 11.86 -2.15 2.83
C LYS A 31 12.61 -1.09 3.65
N ASN A 32 13.38 -0.24 2.97
CA ASN A 32 14.15 0.82 3.61
C ASN A 32 13.27 1.91 4.24
N GLN A 33 12.02 2.03 3.79
CA GLN A 33 11.04 2.99 4.30
C GLN A 33 10.02 2.38 5.26
N LEU A 34 10.15 1.11 5.64
CA LEU A 34 9.19 0.42 6.51
C LEU A 34 9.02 1.13 7.87
N GLY A 35 10.11 1.63 8.43
CA GLY A 35 10.07 2.39 9.69
C GLY A 35 9.29 3.70 9.56
N ASP A 36 9.39 4.38 8.42
CA ASP A 36 8.68 5.63 8.17
C ASP A 36 7.21 5.39 7.81
N PHE A 37 6.92 4.29 7.09
CA PHE A 37 5.56 3.84 6.84
C PHE A 37 4.81 3.60 8.16
N LYS A 38 5.40 2.87 9.11
CA LYS A 38 4.80 2.61 10.42
C LYS A 38 4.42 3.88 11.19
N LYS A 39 5.21 4.95 11.05
CA LYS A 39 4.93 6.24 11.72
C LYS A 39 3.72 6.97 11.11
N ILE A 40 3.40 6.72 9.85
CA ILE A 40 2.30 7.39 9.14
C ILE A 40 1.02 6.57 9.07
N GLU A 41 1.01 5.32 9.55
CA GLU A 41 -0.18 4.44 9.56
C GLU A 41 -1.39 5.09 10.24
N ALA A 42 -1.18 5.73 11.39
CA ALA A 42 -2.23 6.43 12.09
C ALA A 42 -2.82 7.60 11.28
N GLN A 43 -2.03 8.21 10.39
CA GLN A 43 -2.49 9.27 9.48
C GLN A 43 -3.22 8.71 8.26
N LEU A 44 -2.99 7.44 7.91
CA LEU A 44 -3.71 6.75 6.84
C LEU A 44 -5.08 6.25 7.29
N LEU A 45 -5.22 5.87 8.57
CA LEU A 45 -6.49 5.44 9.12
C LEU A 45 -7.58 6.49 8.88
N LYS A 46 -8.79 6.03 8.56
CA LYS A 46 -9.95 6.87 8.21
C LYS A 46 -9.79 7.73 6.96
N LYS A 47 -8.73 7.58 6.16
CA LYS A 47 -8.65 8.18 4.82
C LYS A 47 -9.49 7.40 3.82
N HIS A 48 -10.02 8.09 2.82
CA HIS A 48 -10.74 7.44 1.72
C HIS A 48 -9.76 6.66 0.82
N ILE A 49 -10.23 5.59 0.20
CA ILE A 49 -9.44 4.71 -0.66
C ILE A 49 -8.74 5.47 -1.80
N ASP A 50 -9.39 6.52 -2.31
CA ASP A 50 -8.80 7.38 -3.35
C ASP A 50 -7.65 8.22 -2.81
N GLU A 51 -7.75 8.76 -1.59
CA GLU A 51 -6.66 9.49 -0.94
C GLU A 51 -5.47 8.56 -0.67
N VAL A 52 -5.75 7.35 -0.16
CA VAL A 52 -4.71 6.34 0.08
C VAL A 52 -4.03 5.94 -1.24
N GLY A 53 -4.80 5.77 -2.31
CA GLY A 53 -4.28 5.49 -3.64
C GLY A 53 -3.47 6.66 -4.24
N GLN A 54 -3.85 7.90 -3.97
CA GLN A 54 -3.06 9.07 -4.36
C GLN A 54 -1.74 9.16 -3.61
N LEU A 55 -1.73 8.83 -2.32
CA LEU A 55 -0.54 8.85 -1.47
C LEU A 55 0.42 7.70 -1.81
N LEU A 56 -0.06 6.46 -1.67
CA LEU A 56 0.76 5.25 -1.78
C LEU A 56 0.90 4.72 -3.21
N GLY A 57 0.10 5.24 -4.15
CA GLY A 57 0.04 4.77 -5.52
C GLY A 57 -0.87 3.56 -5.70
N ARG A 58 -0.73 2.89 -6.84
CA ARG A 58 -1.49 1.68 -7.16
C ARG A 58 -1.05 0.52 -6.25
N PRO A 59 -1.98 -0.22 -5.63
CA PRO A 59 -1.63 -1.40 -4.84
C PRO A 59 -1.06 -2.52 -5.72
N ASP A 60 -0.26 -3.39 -5.11
CA ASP A 60 0.29 -4.55 -5.80
C ASP A 60 -0.79 -5.61 -6.04
N ILE A 61 -1.66 -5.80 -5.05
CA ILE A 61 -2.86 -6.62 -5.16
C ILE A 61 -4.05 -5.79 -4.70
N HIS A 62 -5.10 -5.77 -5.52
CA HIS A 62 -6.41 -5.25 -5.16
C HIS A 62 -7.37 -6.44 -5.09
N GLN A 63 -7.85 -6.74 -3.89
CA GLN A 63 -8.76 -7.83 -3.64
C GLN A 63 -10.08 -7.31 -3.07
N LEU A 64 -11.18 -7.85 -3.56
CA LEU A 64 -12.52 -7.68 -2.97
C LEU A 64 -12.79 -8.92 -2.11
N ALA A 65 -13.19 -8.75 -0.85
CA ALA A 65 -13.62 -9.86 0.00
C ALA A 65 -14.96 -9.56 0.67
N GLY A 66 -15.79 -10.59 0.81
CA GLY A 66 -17.18 -10.40 1.22
C GLY A 66 -17.94 -9.47 0.26
N ARG A 67 -19.18 -9.09 0.60
CA ARG A 67 -19.98 -8.25 -0.29
C ARG A 67 -19.43 -6.82 -0.42
N ASP A 68 -18.68 -6.32 0.57
CA ASP A 68 -18.35 -4.89 0.61
C ASP A 68 -16.96 -4.52 1.17
N GLN A 69 -16.01 -5.46 1.34
CA GLN A 69 -14.67 -5.11 1.82
C GLN A 69 -13.66 -5.08 0.66
N LYS A 70 -12.81 -4.06 0.67
CA LYS A 70 -11.70 -3.92 -0.28
C LYS A 70 -10.39 -4.04 0.47
N PHE A 71 -9.42 -4.71 -0.14
CA PHE A 71 -8.10 -4.93 0.41
C PHE A 71 -7.06 -4.43 -0.59
N TYR A 72 -6.24 -3.49 -0.16
CA TYR A 72 -5.03 -3.09 -0.89
C TYR A 72 -3.83 -3.73 -0.21
N VAL A 73 -3.04 -4.45 -0.99
CA VAL A 73 -1.81 -5.09 -0.51
C VAL A 73 -0.61 -4.41 -1.13
N TYR A 74 0.37 -4.09 -0.28
CA TYR A 74 1.68 -3.61 -0.70
C TYR A 74 2.76 -4.51 -0.12
N PHE A 75 3.63 -5.05 -0.98
CA PHE A 75 4.81 -5.79 -0.56
C PHE A 75 5.94 -4.82 -0.23
N PHE A 76 6.72 -5.16 0.80
CA PHE A 76 7.90 -4.38 1.22
C PHE A 76 9.19 -4.94 0.64
N GLU A 77 9.24 -6.23 0.35
CA GLU A 77 10.45 -6.91 -0.10
C GLU A 77 10.21 -7.73 -1.36
N LYS A 78 11.28 -7.89 -2.15
CA LYS A 78 11.31 -8.75 -3.32
C LYS A 78 10.93 -10.18 -2.96
N GLY A 79 10.05 -10.76 -3.77
CA GLY A 79 9.66 -12.16 -3.66
C GLY A 79 9.25 -12.76 -5.01
N PRO A 80 8.71 -14.00 -5.02
CA PRO A 80 8.28 -14.67 -6.24
C PRO A 80 7.28 -13.84 -7.08
N HIS A 81 6.45 -13.06 -6.41
CA HIS A 81 5.46 -12.14 -7.01
C HIS A 81 6.07 -11.08 -7.94
N CYS A 82 7.34 -10.72 -7.77
CA CYS A 82 8.04 -9.76 -8.63
C CYS A 82 8.28 -10.31 -10.05
N ASN A 83 8.44 -11.64 -10.17
CA ASN A 83 8.63 -12.31 -11.45
C ASN A 83 7.31 -12.86 -11.99
N ASP A 84 6.44 -13.32 -11.09
CA ASP A 84 5.15 -13.92 -11.44
C ASP A 84 4.14 -13.66 -10.31
N ILE A 85 3.17 -12.77 -10.57
CA ILE A 85 2.15 -12.36 -9.60
C ILE A 85 1.24 -13.51 -9.14
N THR A 86 1.17 -14.60 -9.90
CA THR A 86 0.38 -15.79 -9.53
C THR A 86 1.07 -16.63 -8.46
N LYS A 87 2.40 -16.46 -8.29
CA LYS A 87 3.16 -17.17 -7.27
C LYS A 87 2.96 -16.52 -5.91
N LYS A 88 2.59 -17.37 -4.95
CA LYS A 88 2.46 -16.99 -3.55
C LYS A 88 3.78 -16.43 -3.02
N SER A 89 3.71 -15.28 -2.37
CA SER A 89 4.85 -14.60 -1.77
C SER A 89 4.74 -14.54 -0.26
N GLU A 90 5.77 -15.05 0.41
CA GLU A 90 6.03 -14.94 1.85
C GLU A 90 6.75 -13.63 2.21
N GLY A 91 6.96 -12.74 1.22
CA GLY A 91 7.50 -11.42 1.47
C GLY A 91 6.66 -10.65 2.49
N PRO A 92 7.29 -9.91 3.43
CA PRO A 92 6.61 -8.97 4.30
C PRO A 92 5.74 -8.02 3.47
N LYS A 93 4.48 -7.88 3.87
CA LYS A 93 3.49 -7.02 3.21
C LYS A 93 2.61 -6.33 4.24
N VAL A 94 2.02 -5.23 3.81
CA VAL A 94 0.93 -4.58 4.52
C VAL A 94 -0.36 -4.76 3.74
N ILE A 95 -1.43 -5.06 4.48
CA ILE A 95 -2.79 -5.21 3.99
C ILE A 95 -3.60 -4.05 4.57
N LEU A 96 -4.17 -3.24 3.69
CA LEU A 96 -5.05 -2.13 4.03
C LEU A 96 -6.49 -2.57 3.78
N ARG A 97 -7.28 -2.70 4.84
CA ARG A 97 -8.69 -3.09 4.75
C ARG A 97 -9.58 -1.86 4.77
N PHE A 98 -10.33 -1.67 3.70
CA PHE A 98 -11.33 -0.61 3.57
C PHE A 98 -12.72 -1.15 3.90
N ASN A 99 -13.54 -0.32 4.55
CA ASN A 99 -14.95 -0.63 4.79
C ASN A 99 -15.80 -0.44 3.52
N ALA A 100 -17.09 -0.76 3.62
CA ALA A 100 -18.08 -0.65 2.54
C ALA A 100 -18.18 0.75 1.92
N ILE A 101 -17.85 1.79 2.69
CA ILE A 101 -17.95 3.19 2.30
C ILE A 101 -16.62 3.71 1.73
N GLY A 102 -15.56 2.86 1.71
CA GLY A 102 -14.27 3.20 1.12
C GLY A 102 -13.27 3.85 2.07
N TYR A 103 -13.50 3.83 3.39
CA TYR A 103 -12.55 4.35 4.36
C TYR A 103 -11.62 3.27 4.90
N LEU A 104 -10.34 3.60 5.08
CA LEU A 104 -9.35 2.70 5.66
C LEU A 104 -9.72 2.40 7.13
N ALA A 105 -10.10 1.15 7.39
CA ALA A 105 -10.53 0.68 8.70
C ALA A 105 -9.40 0.01 9.48
N GLU A 106 -8.48 -0.67 8.79
CA GLU A 106 -7.43 -1.46 9.43
C GLU A 106 -6.17 -1.54 8.56
N VAL A 107 -5.02 -1.59 9.23
CA VAL A 107 -3.70 -1.80 8.65
C VAL A 107 -3.10 -3.05 9.30
N THR A 108 -2.80 -4.07 8.50
CA THR A 108 -2.30 -5.36 9.00
C THR A 108 -0.97 -5.69 8.34
N HIS A 109 0.07 -5.96 9.14
CA HIS A 109 1.36 -6.46 8.65
C HIS A 109 1.36 -7.98 8.67
N GLN A 110 1.75 -8.61 7.56
CA GLN A 110 1.79 -10.06 7.44
C GLN A 110 3.03 -10.53 6.67
N THR A 111 3.61 -11.64 7.10
CA THR A 111 4.70 -12.35 6.41
C THR A 111 4.25 -13.66 5.78
N LYS A 112 3.06 -14.16 6.10
CA LYS A 112 2.48 -15.36 5.49
C LYS A 112 1.88 -15.06 4.11
N PRO A 113 1.84 -16.02 3.17
CA PRO A 113 1.17 -15.82 1.87
C PRO A 113 -0.31 -15.46 2.00
N LEU A 114 -0.84 -14.81 0.96
CA LEU A 114 -2.29 -14.62 0.78
C LEU A 114 -2.99 -15.93 0.36
#